data_AF-A0A2J6W1C4-F1
#
_entry.id   AF-A0A2J6W1C4-F1
#
_cell.length_a   1.000
_cell.length_b   1.000
_cell.length_c   1.000
_cell.angle_alpha   90.00
_cell.angle_beta   90.00
_cell.angle_gamma   90.00
#
_symmetry.space_group_name_H-M   'P 1'
#
loop_
_entity.id
_entity.type
_entity.pdbx_description
1 polymer ?
#
loop_
_entity_poly.entity_id
_entity_poly.type
_entity_poly.pdbx_seq_one_letter_code
_entity_poly.pdbx_strand_id
1 'polypeptide(L)'
;MKRVLSEDNMDDFEPTPGVGPCIEEFLKKSEELDEINSISQNKETNYVDILLYDNEKLEFYLRTFVGIDCLHIIDGVLESCENDIKDMLKKYADFPEVSKVEMQGNCIRLIIPSTPIIRIKKFLEKINIKFEKILSYRLVYDSGVDFGDQV
;
A
#
# COMPACT_ATOMS: atom_id res chain seq x y z
N MET A 1 27.90 21.06 -13.58
CA MET A 1 27.07 21.87 -12.64
C MET A 1 26.26 20.91 -11.78
N LYS A 2 26.39 21.05 -10.45
CA LYS A 2 25.71 20.26 -9.41
C LYS A 2 24.20 20.50 -9.47
N ARG A 3 23.39 19.44 -9.42
CA ARG A 3 21.96 19.56 -9.07
C ARG A 3 21.87 19.66 -7.56
N VAL A 4 21.39 20.80 -7.10
CA VAL A 4 21.10 21.12 -5.71
C VAL A 4 19.74 20.48 -5.39
N LEU A 5 19.70 19.67 -4.32
CA LEU A 5 18.44 19.30 -3.68
C LEU A 5 18.00 20.53 -2.88
N SER A 6 16.91 21.16 -3.29
CA SER A 6 16.22 22.17 -2.48
C SER A 6 15.32 21.46 -1.47
N GLU A 7 15.50 21.83 -0.21
CA GLU A 7 14.65 21.46 0.93
C GLU A 7 13.26 22.10 0.79
N ASP A 8 12.26 21.29 1.14
CA ASP A 8 10.87 21.58 1.52
C ASP A 8 10.03 22.49 0.62
N ASN A 9 9.20 21.83 -0.20
CA ASN A 9 7.79 22.20 -0.29
C ASN A 9 6.97 20.98 0.13
N MET A 10 6.33 21.08 1.29
CA MET A 10 5.31 20.16 1.80
C MET A 10 3.99 20.27 1.00
N ASP A 11 4.10 20.21 -0.32
CA ASP A 11 3.00 19.90 -1.22
C ASP A 11 3.25 18.48 -1.75
N ASP A 12 3.38 17.53 -0.82
CA ASP A 12 3.14 16.11 -1.11
C ASP A 12 1.65 16.06 -1.45
N PHE A 13 1.33 16.23 -2.73
CA PHE A 13 0.00 15.98 -3.26
C PHE A 13 -0.37 14.54 -2.88
N GLU A 14 -1.12 14.40 -1.78
CA GLU A 14 -1.94 13.22 -1.58
C GLU A 14 -2.73 13.03 -2.88
N PRO A 15 -2.60 11.89 -3.56
CA PRO A 15 -3.42 11.63 -4.72
C PRO A 15 -4.88 11.82 -4.28
N THR A 16 -5.59 12.71 -4.98
CA THR A 16 -6.99 13.03 -4.68
C THR A 16 -7.75 11.74 -4.36
N PRO A 17 -8.35 11.60 -3.15
CA PRO A 17 -9.00 10.35 -2.77
C PRO A 17 -10.10 10.05 -3.78
N GLY A 18 -9.89 9.03 -4.60
CA GLY A 18 -10.84 8.58 -5.61
C GLY A 18 -10.37 8.69 -7.05
N VAL A 19 -9.39 7.87 -7.46
CA VAL A 19 -9.36 7.28 -8.83
C VAL A 19 -8.65 5.91 -8.85
N GLY A 20 -8.61 5.21 -7.72
CA GLY A 20 -8.12 3.83 -7.68
C GLY A 20 -9.20 2.87 -8.21
N PRO A 21 -8.84 1.78 -8.89
CA PRO A 21 -9.80 0.71 -9.21
C PRO A 21 -10.39 0.14 -7.92
N CYS A 22 -11.63 -0.32 -7.97
CA CYS A 22 -12.23 -1.03 -6.84
C CYS A 22 -11.45 -2.32 -6.57
N ILE A 23 -11.31 -2.71 -5.30
CA ILE A 23 -10.57 -3.91 -4.94
C ILE A 23 -11.13 -5.18 -5.60
N GLU A 24 -12.43 -5.20 -5.91
CA GLU A 24 -13.14 -6.26 -6.62
C GLU A 24 -12.71 -6.44 -8.10
N GLU A 25 -11.95 -5.49 -8.66
CA GLU A 25 -11.31 -5.66 -9.97
C GLU A 25 -9.97 -6.44 -9.86
N PHE A 26 -9.40 -6.44 -8.67
CA PHE A 26 -8.15 -7.13 -8.36
C PHE A 26 -8.40 -8.48 -7.70
N LEU A 27 -9.19 -8.49 -6.63
CA LEU A 27 -9.74 -9.65 -5.95
C LEU A 27 -11.14 -9.93 -6.50
N LYS A 28 -11.60 -11.17 -6.49
CA LYS A 28 -13.03 -11.42 -6.77
C LYS A 28 -13.86 -10.92 -5.60
N LYS A 29 -15.06 -10.41 -5.87
CA LYS A 29 -16.03 -10.07 -4.81
C LYS A 29 -16.24 -11.27 -3.86
N SER A 30 -16.25 -11.00 -2.56
CA SER A 30 -16.43 -11.99 -1.49
C SER A 30 -17.15 -11.39 -0.29
N GLU A 31 -17.78 -12.23 0.54
CA GLU A 31 -18.41 -11.81 1.80
C GLU A 31 -17.40 -11.14 2.75
N GLU A 32 -16.14 -11.62 2.74
CA GLU A 32 -15.05 -11.05 3.52
C GLU A 32 -14.75 -9.59 3.12
N LEU A 33 -14.76 -9.26 1.83
CA LEU A 33 -14.58 -7.87 1.37
C LEU A 33 -15.75 -6.98 1.76
N ASP A 34 -16.98 -7.49 1.63
CA ASP A 34 -18.18 -6.76 2.05
C ASP A 34 -18.15 -6.48 3.58
N GLU A 35 -17.68 -7.44 4.39
CA GLU A 35 -17.48 -7.27 5.83
C GLU A 35 -16.40 -6.21 6.14
N ILE A 36 -15.23 -6.30 5.51
CA ILE A 36 -14.15 -5.31 5.69
C ILE A 36 -14.65 -3.91 5.34
N ASN A 37 -15.33 -3.73 4.20
CA ASN A 37 -15.87 -2.45 3.79
C ASN A 37 -16.88 -1.90 4.81
N SER A 38 -17.83 -2.75 5.25
CA SER A 38 -18.82 -2.38 6.26
C SER A 38 -18.19 -1.97 7.59
N ILE A 39 -17.20 -2.73 8.10
CA ILE A 39 -16.50 -2.40 9.34
C ILE A 39 -15.75 -1.07 9.20
N SER A 40 -15.12 -0.83 8.06
CA SER A 40 -14.30 0.36 7.81
C SER A 40 -15.16 1.62 7.72
N GLN A 41 -16.32 1.53 7.07
CA GLN A 41 -17.32 2.61 7.04
C GLN A 41 -17.90 2.90 8.43
N ASN A 42 -18.25 1.85 9.19
CA ASN A 42 -18.82 2.01 10.55
C ASN A 42 -17.83 2.63 11.54
N LYS A 43 -16.52 2.44 11.34
CA LYS A 43 -15.47 3.01 12.19
C LYS A 43 -14.94 4.35 11.69
N GLU A 44 -15.54 4.91 10.64
CA GLU A 44 -15.18 6.21 10.07
C GLU A 44 -13.68 6.32 9.73
N THR A 45 -13.07 5.22 9.28
CA THR A 45 -11.66 5.21 8.86
C THR A 45 -11.55 5.48 7.37
N ASN A 46 -10.61 6.35 7.00
CA ASN A 46 -10.39 6.69 5.58
C ASN A 46 -9.62 5.61 4.82
N TYR A 47 -8.81 4.80 5.52
CA TYR A 47 -7.86 3.89 4.90
C TYR A 47 -7.84 2.51 5.54
N VAL A 48 -7.60 1.50 4.70
CA VAL A 48 -7.48 0.10 5.11
C VAL A 48 -6.33 -0.55 4.36
N ASP A 49 -5.42 -1.18 5.08
CA ASP A 49 -4.42 -2.07 4.50
C ASP A 49 -4.96 -3.49 4.50
N ILE A 50 -4.93 -4.17 3.35
CA ILE A 50 -5.41 -5.56 3.19
C ILE A 50 -4.23 -6.46 2.88
N LEU A 51 -3.88 -7.34 3.82
CA LEU A 51 -2.77 -8.27 3.71
C LEU A 51 -3.16 -9.47 2.86
N LEU A 52 -2.39 -9.72 1.81
CA LEU A 52 -2.65 -10.79 0.84
C LEU A 52 -1.57 -11.87 0.85
N TYR A 53 -0.34 -11.50 1.22
CA TYR A 53 0.76 -12.43 1.33
C TYR A 53 1.62 -12.07 2.52
N ASP A 54 2.01 -13.09 3.27
CA ASP A 54 2.91 -12.98 4.40
C ASP A 54 3.75 -14.25 4.45
N ASN A 55 5.05 -14.09 4.32
CA ASN A 55 6.02 -15.06 4.80
C ASN A 55 6.85 -14.37 5.89
N GLU A 56 7.51 -15.16 6.76
CA GLU A 56 8.31 -14.66 7.90
C GLU A 56 9.30 -13.51 7.59
N LYS A 57 9.57 -13.23 6.31
CA LYS A 57 10.47 -12.18 5.85
C LYS A 57 9.80 -11.09 5.02
N LEU A 58 8.64 -11.34 4.40
CA LEU A 58 8.10 -10.54 3.31
C LEU A 58 6.57 -10.50 3.36
N GLU A 59 6.04 -9.29 3.37
CA GLU A 59 4.61 -9.01 3.33
C GLU A 59 4.24 -8.35 2.01
N PHE A 60 3.07 -8.68 1.48
CA PHE A 60 2.43 -7.92 0.42
C PHE A 60 0.99 -7.59 0.83
N TYR A 61 0.67 -6.30 0.81
CA TYR A 61 -0.66 -5.79 1.11
C TYR A 61 -1.09 -4.74 0.09
N LEU A 62 -2.40 -4.51 0.00
CA LEU A 62 -2.98 -3.40 -0.74
C LEU A 62 -3.33 -2.29 0.24
N ARG A 63 -2.86 -1.08 -0.03
CA ARG A 63 -3.39 0.10 0.64
C ARG A 63 -4.64 0.56 -0.09
N THR A 64 -5.74 0.70 0.64
CA THR A 64 -7.03 1.08 0.08
C THR A 64 -7.62 2.30 0.78
N PHE A 65 -8.36 3.09 0.02
CA PHE A 65 -9.20 4.18 0.51
C PHE A 65 -10.65 3.69 0.63
N VAL A 66 -11.31 4.03 1.72
CA VAL A 66 -12.73 3.69 1.95
C VAL A 66 -13.60 4.67 1.16
N GLY A 67 -14.05 4.23 -0.01
CA GLY A 67 -15.01 4.97 -0.82
C GLY A 67 -16.45 4.77 -0.34
N ILE A 68 -17.35 5.58 -0.93
CA ILE A 68 -18.79 5.43 -0.74
C ILE A 68 -19.25 4.09 -1.32
N ASP A 69 -18.71 3.70 -2.47
CA ASP A 69 -19.17 2.53 -3.24
C ASP A 69 -18.34 1.27 -2.99
N CYS A 70 -17.02 1.40 -2.79
CA CYS A 70 -16.09 0.27 -2.63
C CYS A 70 -14.79 0.69 -1.92
N LEU A 71 -13.93 -0.29 -1.62
CA LEU A 71 -12.55 -0.03 -1.21
C LEU A 71 -11.70 0.21 -2.47
N HIS A 72 -11.23 1.44 -2.65
CA HIS A 72 -10.42 1.83 -3.81
C HIS A 72 -8.94 1.53 -3.56
N ILE A 73 -8.28 0.78 -4.44
CA ILE A 73 -6.86 0.48 -4.30
C ILE A 73 -6.04 1.74 -4.62
N ILE A 74 -5.22 2.18 -3.68
CA ILE A 74 -4.26 3.27 -3.86
C ILE A 74 -2.97 2.71 -4.46
N ASP A 75 -2.40 1.72 -3.79
CA ASP A 75 -1.17 1.06 -4.20
C ASP A 75 -1.08 -0.37 -3.64
N GLY A 76 -0.21 -1.17 -4.24
CA GLY A 76 0.29 -2.40 -3.65
C GLY A 76 1.63 -2.13 -3.00
N VAL A 77 1.82 -2.66 -1.80
CA VAL A 77 3.06 -2.49 -1.03
C VAL A 77 3.69 -3.85 -0.81
N LEU A 78 4.95 -3.97 -1.24
CA LEU A 78 5.80 -5.09 -0.83
C LEU A 78 6.74 -4.59 0.27
N GLU A 79 6.64 -5.19 1.45
CA GLU A 79 7.34 -4.74 2.66
C GLU A 79 8.20 -5.86 3.26
N SER A 80 9.36 -5.48 3.77
CA SER A 80 10.16 -6.35 4.64
C SER A 80 11.09 -5.55 5.53
N CYS A 81 11.26 -6.06 6.75
CA CYS A 81 12.16 -5.54 7.77
C CYS A 81 13.43 -6.39 7.93
N GLU A 82 13.54 -7.49 7.17
CA GLU A 82 14.63 -8.45 7.28
C GLU A 82 15.86 -8.02 6.46
N ASN A 83 17.03 -8.09 7.09
CA ASN A 83 18.27 -7.60 6.48
C ASN A 83 18.76 -8.51 5.34
N ASP A 84 18.49 -9.81 5.41
CA ASP A 84 18.99 -10.81 4.47
C ASP A 84 18.30 -10.76 3.10
N ILE A 85 17.10 -10.16 3.01
CA ILE A 85 16.39 -9.99 1.74
C ILE A 85 16.52 -8.58 1.13
N LYS A 86 17.29 -7.68 1.75
CA LYS A 86 17.50 -6.31 1.24
C LYS A 86 18.04 -6.29 -0.19
N ASP A 87 18.96 -7.19 -0.53
CA ASP A 87 19.51 -7.25 -1.89
C ASP A 87 18.51 -7.79 -2.91
N MET A 88 17.54 -8.60 -2.48
CA MET A 88 16.41 -9.01 -3.33
C MET A 88 15.46 -7.82 -3.56
N LEU A 89 15.10 -7.07 -2.52
CA LEU A 89 14.23 -5.90 -2.64
C LEU A 89 14.84 -4.81 -3.50
N LYS A 90 16.15 -4.57 -3.41
CA LYS A 90 16.85 -3.64 -4.31
C LYS A 90 16.71 -4.05 -5.78
N LYS A 91 16.80 -5.35 -6.10
CA LYS A 91 16.57 -5.83 -7.48
C LYS A 91 15.13 -5.59 -7.94
N TYR A 92 14.17 -5.75 -7.04
CA TYR A 92 12.76 -5.51 -7.35
C TYR A 92 12.44 -4.02 -7.47
N ALA A 93 13.16 -3.15 -6.76
CA ALA A 93 13.03 -1.70 -6.88
C ALA A 93 13.32 -1.18 -8.29
N ASP A 94 14.19 -1.86 -9.04
CA ASP A 94 14.51 -1.52 -10.43
C ASP A 94 13.44 -1.99 -11.43
N PHE A 95 12.39 -2.69 -10.98
CA PHE A 95 11.31 -3.12 -11.86
C PHE A 95 10.48 -1.92 -12.31
N PRO A 96 10.07 -1.87 -13.59
CA PRO A 96 9.27 -0.76 -14.11
C PRO A 96 7.90 -0.66 -13.43
N GLU A 97 7.43 -1.72 -12.78
CA GLU A 97 6.18 -1.71 -12.01
C GLU A 97 6.32 -0.90 -10.71
N VAL A 98 7.50 -0.82 -10.11
CA VAL A 98 7.72 -0.07 -8.86
C VAL A 98 7.84 1.42 -9.17
N SER A 99 7.15 2.25 -8.38
CA SER A 99 7.16 3.71 -8.54
C SER A 99 8.02 4.41 -7.50
N LYS A 100 8.07 3.88 -6.28
CA LYS A 100 8.74 4.48 -5.14
C LYS A 100 9.31 3.39 -4.25
N VAL A 101 10.43 3.70 -3.61
CA VAL A 101 11.00 2.92 -2.51
C VAL A 101 10.99 3.80 -1.28
N GLU A 102 10.45 3.30 -0.19
CA GLU A 102 10.45 3.99 1.11
C GLU A 102 11.27 3.18 2.12
N MET A 103 11.99 3.90 2.97
CA MET A 103 12.69 3.31 4.10
C MET A 103 12.05 3.84 5.38
N GLN A 104 11.44 2.96 6.17
CA GLN A 104 10.89 3.29 7.48
C GLN A 104 11.61 2.45 8.53
N GLY A 105 12.55 3.07 9.26
CA GLY A 105 13.40 2.35 10.20
C GLY A 105 14.26 1.29 9.51
N ASN A 106 14.11 0.02 9.92
CA ASN A 106 14.77 -1.12 9.30
C ASN A 106 14.02 -1.72 8.10
N CYS A 107 12.79 -1.25 7.84
CA CYS A 107 11.92 -1.80 6.82
C CYS A 107 12.06 -1.06 5.49
N ILE A 108 12.01 -1.84 4.40
CA ILE A 108 11.99 -1.35 3.02
C ILE A 108 10.60 -1.64 2.45
N ARG A 109 9.98 -0.61 1.86
CA ARG A 109 8.72 -0.73 1.14
C ARG A 109 8.92 -0.42 -0.32
N LEU A 110 8.42 -1.28 -1.19
CA LEU A 110 8.28 -1.02 -2.62
C LEU A 110 6.82 -0.66 -2.88
N ILE A 111 6.58 0.50 -3.48
CA ILE A 111 5.24 1.00 -3.78
C ILE A 111 4.93 0.80 -5.26
N ILE A 112 3.91 0.01 -5.53
CA ILE A 112 3.43 -0.32 -6.88
C ILE A 112 2.09 0.39 -7.09
N PRO A 113 2.00 1.38 -7.99
CA PRO A 113 0.79 2.16 -8.14
C PRO A 113 -0.33 1.31 -8.73
N SER A 114 -1.56 1.53 -8.25
CA SER A 114 -2.73 0.74 -8.64
C SER A 114 -3.25 1.04 -10.04
N THR A 115 -2.76 2.11 -10.68
CA THR A 115 -3.22 2.54 -12.01
C THR A 115 -2.11 2.41 -13.05
N PRO A 116 -2.27 1.57 -14.09
CA PRO A 116 -3.36 0.61 -14.27
C PRO A 116 -3.23 -0.62 -13.35
N ILE A 117 -4.36 -1.26 -12.99
CA ILE A 117 -4.38 -2.39 -12.02
C ILE A 117 -3.50 -3.57 -12.42
N ILE A 118 -3.32 -3.75 -13.74
CA ILE A 118 -2.45 -4.78 -14.30
C ILE A 118 -0.99 -4.65 -13.84
N ARG A 119 -0.56 -3.47 -13.39
CA ARG A 119 0.81 -3.22 -12.91
C ARG A 119 1.11 -4.00 -11.64
N ILE A 120 0.18 -4.02 -10.68
CA ILE A 120 0.29 -4.82 -9.47
C ILE A 120 0.34 -6.32 -9.83
N LYS A 121 -0.56 -6.79 -10.71
CA LYS A 121 -0.60 -8.20 -11.15
C LYS A 121 0.73 -8.63 -11.80
N LYS A 122 1.26 -7.83 -12.73
CA LYS A 122 2.55 -8.08 -13.39
C LYS A 122 3.72 -8.13 -12.41
N PHE A 123 3.74 -7.23 -11.42
CA PHE A 123 4.77 -7.23 -10.41
C PHE A 123 4.76 -8.54 -9.61
N LEU A 124 3.59 -8.95 -9.12
CA LEU A 124 3.42 -10.19 -8.34
C LEU A 124 3.77 -11.44 -9.15
N GLU A 125 3.39 -11.48 -10.42
CA GLU A 125 3.80 -12.54 -11.35
C GLU A 125 5.33 -12.63 -11.50
N LYS A 126 6.02 -11.49 -11.67
CA LYS A 126 7.49 -11.43 -11.82
C LYS A 126 8.24 -11.94 -10.60
N ILE A 127 7.72 -11.67 -9.39
CA ILE A 127 8.33 -12.12 -8.13
C ILE A 127 7.75 -13.45 -7.63
N ASN A 128 6.88 -14.09 -8.43
CA ASN A 128 6.24 -15.37 -8.14
C ASN A 128 5.48 -15.40 -6.79
N ILE A 129 4.84 -14.29 -6.43
CA ILE A 129 3.91 -14.24 -5.30
C ILE A 129 2.51 -14.61 -5.80
N LYS A 130 1.87 -15.54 -5.11
CA LYS A 130 0.48 -15.94 -5.34
C LYS A 130 -0.25 -15.95 -4.00
N PHE A 131 -1.52 -15.54 -4.04
CA PHE A 131 -2.41 -15.52 -2.90
C PHE A 131 -3.79 -15.99 -3.37
N GLU A 132 -4.49 -16.71 -2.50
CA GLU A 132 -5.81 -17.27 -2.80
C GLU A 132 -6.94 -16.58 -2.02
N LYS A 133 -6.60 -15.94 -0.91
CA LYS A 133 -7.52 -15.30 0.02
C LYS A 133 -6.86 -14.11 0.72
N ILE A 134 -7.67 -13.31 1.39
CA ILE A 134 -7.20 -12.28 2.31
C ILE A 134 -6.68 -12.99 3.57
N LEU A 135 -5.55 -12.53 4.11
CA LEU A 135 -4.95 -13.09 5.32
C LEU A 135 -5.39 -12.31 6.56
N SER A 136 -5.39 -10.98 6.45
CA SER A 136 -5.83 -10.06 7.50
C SER A 136 -6.05 -8.67 6.90
N TYR A 137 -6.57 -7.75 7.71
CA TYR A 137 -6.64 -6.33 7.36
C TYR A 137 -6.32 -5.46 8.59
N ARG A 138 -5.86 -4.24 8.33
CA ARG A 138 -5.58 -3.22 9.34
C ARG A 138 -6.27 -1.93 8.95
N LEU A 139 -7.08 -1.40 9.85
CA LEU A 139 -7.64 -0.06 9.72
C LEU A 139 -6.53 0.96 10.01
N VAL A 140 -6.36 1.92 9.10
CA VAL A 140 -5.37 2.98 9.22
C VAL A 140 -6.13 4.25 9.59
N TYR A 141 -5.94 4.67 10.84
CA TYR A 141 -6.45 5.93 11.33
C TYR A 141 -5.47 7.01 10.90
N ASP A 142 -5.97 8.07 10.25
CA ASP A 142 -5.20 9.30 10.15
C ASP A 142 -4.90 9.72 11.59
N SER A 143 -3.64 9.57 12.00
CA SER A 143 -3.18 10.15 13.23
C SER A 143 -3.26 11.65 13.02
N GLY A 144 -4.39 12.23 13.44
CA GLY A 144 -4.57 13.67 13.51
C GLY A 144 -3.30 14.25 14.12
N VAL A 145 -2.77 15.26 13.44
CA VAL A 145 -1.72 16.16 13.89
C VAL A 145 -1.67 16.19 15.41
N ASP A 146 -0.55 15.74 15.97
CA ASP A 146 -0.20 15.94 17.36
C ASP A 146 -0.14 17.46 17.56
N PHE A 147 -1.24 18.06 18.01
CA PHE A 147 -1.22 19.42 18.51
C PHE A 147 -0.41 19.35 19.79
N GLY A 148 0.88 19.67 19.66
CA GLY A 148 1.66 20.07 20.80
C GLY A 148 0.90 21.13 21.57
N ASP A 149 0.61 20.84 22.82
CA ASP A 149 0.69 21.83 23.88
C ASP A 149 1.36 21.14 25.06
N GLN A 150 2.69 21.26 25.07
CA GLN A 150 3.40 21.44 26.32
C GLN A 150 2.93 22.76 26.92
N VAL A 151 2.13 22.71 27.99
CA VAL A 151 2.22 23.64 29.12
C VAL A 151 1.94 22.89 30.42
#